data_AF-A0A6J4NEW3-F1
#
_entry.id   AF-A0A6J4NEW3-F1
#
_cell.length_a   1.000
_cell.length_b   1.000
_cell.length_c   1.000
_cell.angle_alpha   90.00
_cell.angle_beta   90.00
_cell.angle_gamma   90.00
#
_symmetry.space_group_name_H-M   'P 1'
#
loop_
_entity.id
_entity.type
_entity.pdbx_description
1 polymer ?
#
loop_
_entity_poly.entity_id
_entity_poly.type
_entity_poly.pdbx_seq_one_letter_code
_entity_poly.pdbx_strand_id
1 'polypeptide(L)'
;MLRVLTVVFWVAFPLFVASLFLSDLASGLFGDRSSRMVNAALLVAIVVCFGAITSYEFGRNPIADTERGEWTNRQLFYTLVFTISFFLGGYFIAVAVF
;
A
#
# COMPACT_ATOMS: atom_id res chain seq x y z
N MET A 1 -5.60 -6.63 15.77
CA MET A 1 -5.68 -5.52 14.79
C MET A 1 -4.59 -5.62 13.72
N LEU A 2 -3.29 -5.59 14.04
CA LEU A 2 -2.22 -5.72 13.04
C LEU A 2 -2.28 -6.98 12.19
N ARG A 3 -2.60 -8.13 12.80
CA ARG A 3 -2.73 -9.40 12.07
C ARG A 3 -3.75 -9.31 10.93
N VAL A 4 -4.86 -8.59 11.15
CA VAL A 4 -5.90 -8.35 10.14
C VAL A 4 -5.38 -7.41 9.06
N LEU A 5 -4.72 -6.31 9.45
CA LEU A 5 -4.12 -5.37 8.50
C LEU A 5 -3.06 -6.01 7.60
N THR A 6 -2.22 -6.86 8.19
CA THR A 6 -1.21 -7.62 7.46
C THR A 6 -1.86 -8.60 6.48
N VAL A 7 -2.91 -9.31 6.88
CA VAL A 7 -3.66 -10.20 5.98
C VAL A 7 -4.32 -9.41 4.85
N VAL A 8 -5.00 -8.30 5.16
CA VAL A 8 -5.63 -7.43 4.16
C VAL A 8 -4.60 -6.90 3.17
N PHE A 9 -3.43 -6.48 3.64
CA PHE A 9 -2.32 -6.06 2.78
C PHE A 9 -1.86 -7.19 1.85
N TRP A 10 -1.57 -8.37 2.40
CA TRP A 10 -1.07 -9.51 1.61
C TRP A 10 -2.09 -10.06 0.63
N VAL A 11 -3.37 -9.74 0.78
CA VAL A 11 -4.41 -10.06 -0.20
C VAL A 11 -4.58 -8.93 -1.22
N ALA A 12 -4.62 -7.67 -0.78
CA ALA A 12 -4.82 -6.51 -1.64
C ALA A 12 -3.63 -6.28 -2.60
N PHE A 13 -2.40 -6.50 -2.14
CA PHE A 13 -1.19 -6.33 -2.95
C PHE A 13 -1.14 -7.25 -4.18
N PRO A 14 -1.25 -8.59 -4.06
CA PRO A 14 -1.25 -9.47 -5.22
C PRO A 14 -2.50 -9.27 -6.10
N LEU A 15 -3.65 -8.89 -5.52
CA LEU A 15 -4.84 -8.54 -6.32
C LEU A 15 -4.59 -7.31 -7.19
N PHE A 16 -3.94 -6.28 -6.64
CA PHE A 16 -3.54 -5.09 -7.38
C PHE A 16 -2.51 -5.41 -8.46
N VAL A 17 -1.50 -6.23 -8.15
CA VAL A 17 -0.53 -6.66 -9.16
C VAL A 17 -1.21 -7.46 -10.26
N ALA A 18 -2.07 -8.42 -9.91
CA ALA A 18 -2.82 -9.21 -10.88
C ALA A 18 -3.74 -8.35 -11.75
N SER A 19 -4.39 -7.33 -11.20
CA SER A 19 -5.25 -6.42 -11.97
C SER A 19 -4.47 -5.53 -12.94
N LEU A 20 -3.20 -5.23 -12.66
CA LEU A 20 -2.31 -4.54 -13.60
C LEU A 20 -1.93 -5.45 -14.79
N PHE A 21 -1.57 -6.70 -14.52
CA PHE A 21 -1.18 -7.67 -15.56
C PHE A 21 -2.37 -8.18 -16.39
N LEU A 22 -3.56 -8.21 -15.79
CA LEU A 22 -4.80 -8.60 -16.45
C LEU A 22 -5.63 -7.38 -16.89
N SER A 23 -4.98 -6.22 -17.04
CA SER A 23 -5.67 -4.95 -17.30
C SER A 23 -6.52 -4.99 -18.57
N ASP A 24 -6.05 -5.60 -19.66
CA ASP A 24 -6.82 -5.80 -20.91
C ASP A 24 -8.02 -6.74 -20.74
N LEU A 25 -7.87 -7.77 -19.90
CA LEU A 25 -8.97 -8.71 -19.60
C LEU A 25 -10.01 -8.04 -18.69
N ALA A 26 -9.53 -7.26 -17.71
CA ALA A 26 -10.36 -6.57 -16.72
C ALA A 26 -11.12 -5.39 -17.35
N SER A 27 -10.50 -4.63 -18.25
CA SER A 27 -11.18 -3.60 -19.04
C SER A 27 -12.22 -4.20 -19.98
N GLY A 28 -11.93 -5.35 -20.59
CA GLY A 28 -12.88 -6.08 -21.43
C GLY A 28 -14.10 -6.63 -20.67
N LEU A 29 -13.92 -7.11 -19.43
CA LEU A 29 -15.00 -7.71 -18.63
C LEU A 29 -15.83 -6.69 -17.84
N PHE A 30 -15.20 -5.65 -17.30
CA PHE A 30 -15.86 -4.71 -16.38
C PHE A 30 -15.99 -3.29 -16.96
N GLY A 31 -15.41 -3.03 -18.13
CA GLY A 31 -15.29 -1.70 -18.69
C GLY A 31 -14.16 -0.90 -18.05
N ASP A 32 -13.50 -0.06 -18.86
CA ASP A 32 -12.35 0.76 -18.47
C ASP A 32 -12.57 1.62 -17.22
N ARG A 33 -13.79 2.10 -17.01
CA ARG A 33 -14.12 2.94 -15.85
C ARG A 33 -14.16 2.13 -14.55
N SER A 34 -14.70 0.92 -14.60
CA SER A 34 -14.82 0.05 -13.43
C SER A 34 -13.45 -0.54 -13.03
N SER A 35 -12.63 -0.96 -14.01
CA SER A 35 -11.28 -1.46 -13.74
C SER A 35 -10.40 -0.41 -13.07
N ARG A 36 -10.49 0.86 -13.50
CA ARG A 36 -9.80 1.99 -12.86
C ARG A 36 -10.26 2.22 -11.41
N MET A 37 -11.56 2.16 -11.14
CA MET A 37 -12.10 2.33 -9.78
C MET A 37 -11.62 1.21 -8.85
N VAL A 38 -11.59 -0.04 -9.33
CA VAL A 38 -11.08 -1.20 -8.56
C VAL A 38 -9.60 -1.02 -8.24
N ASN A 39 -8.78 -0.62 -9.22
CA ASN A 39 -7.37 -0.35 -9.02
C ASN A 39 -7.13 0.77 -7.99
N ALA A 40 -7.88 1.88 -8.10
CA ALA A 40 -7.80 2.98 -7.13
C ALA A 40 -8.18 2.52 -5.71
N ALA A 41 -9.25 1.75 -5.56
CA ALA A 41 -9.69 1.23 -4.26
C ALA A 41 -8.66 0.27 -3.63
N LEU A 42 -8.10 -0.64 -4.42
CA LEU A 42 -7.04 -1.55 -3.97
C LEU A 42 -5.81 -0.79 -3.50
N LEU A 43 -5.45 0.27 -4.23
CA LEU A 43 -4.29 1.08 -3.91
C LEU A 43 -4.49 1.92 -2.64
N VAL A 44 -5.67 2.52 -2.46
CA VAL A 44 -6.05 3.18 -1.20
C VAL A 44 -5.97 2.19 -0.02
N ALA A 45 -6.49 0.98 -0.18
CA ALA A 45 -6.43 -0.04 0.85
C ALA A 45 -4.98 -0.41 1.22
N ILE A 46 -4.10 -0.57 0.21
CA ILE A 46 -2.67 -0.83 0.42
C ILE A 46 -2.02 0.31 1.21
N VAL A 47 -2.21 1.56 0.80
CA VAL A 47 -1.60 2.74 1.43
C VAL A 47 -2.06 2.90 2.88
N VAL A 48 -3.35 2.76 3.16
CA VAL A 48 -3.90 2.87 4.52
C VAL A 48 -3.38 1.74 5.41
N CYS A 49 -3.34 0.50 4.91
CA CYS A 49 -2.80 -0.63 5.67
C CYS A 49 -1.32 -0.43 5.98
N PHE A 50 -0.53 -0.01 4.99
CA PHE A 50 0.90 0.18 5.19
C PHE A 50 1.21 1.35 6.12
N GLY A 51 0.50 2.47 5.98
CA GLY A 51 0.65 3.63 6.86
C GLY A 51 0.39 3.26 8.32
N ALA A 52 -0.70 2.54 8.60
CA ALA A 52 -1.03 2.12 9.95
C ALA A 52 -0.06 1.08 10.54
N ILE A 53 0.46 0.14 9.74
CA ILE A 53 1.52 -0.80 10.18
C ILE A 53 2.80 -0.03 10.51
N THR A 54 3.22 0.88 9.62
CA THR A 54 4.42 1.71 9.80
C THR A 54 4.30 2.59 11.04
N SER A 55 3.19 3.32 11.23
CA SER A 55 2.94 4.14 12.42
C SER A 55 2.94 3.32 13.71
N TYR A 56 2.40 2.10 13.68
CA TYR A 56 2.44 1.21 14.84
C TYR A 56 3.87 0.73 15.17
N GLU A 57 4.66 0.36 14.17
CA GLU A 57 6.06 -0.07 14.38
C GLU A 57 6.96 1.08 14.84
N PHE A 58 6.70 2.31 14.39
CA PHE A 58 7.37 3.51 14.91
C PHE A 58 6.94 3.85 16.33
N GLY A 59 5.64 3.77 16.64
CA GLY A 59 5.11 4.06 17.97
C GLY A 59 5.60 3.06 19.04
N ARG A 60 6.05 1.87 18.63
CA ARG A 60 6.68 0.87 19.51
C ARG A 60 8.19 0.99 19.60
N ASN A 61 8.83 1.89 18.86
CA ASN A 61 10.25 2.15 19.05
C ASN A 61 10.44 2.92 20.36
N PRO A 62 11.16 2.38 21.36
CA PRO A 62 11.56 3.18 22.50
C PRO A 62 12.62 4.16 21.99
N ILE A 63 12.23 5.42 21.78
CA ILE A 63 13.15 6.52 21.45
C ILE A 63 14.27 6.61 22.49
N ALA A 64 14.02 6.13 23.72
CA ALA A 64 14.96 6.05 24.83
C ALA A 64 16.06 4.97 24.68
N ASP A 65 15.85 3.91 23.90
CA ASP A 65 16.80 2.79 23.76
C ASP A 65 17.72 2.90 22.54
N THR A 66 17.53 3.94 21.72
CA THR A 66 18.34 4.20 20.52
C THR A 66 19.12 5.50 20.70
N GLU A 67 20.45 5.43 20.82
CA GLU A 67 21.33 6.59 21.09
C GLU A 67 21.17 7.75 20.11
N ARG A 68 20.62 7.50 18.91
CA ARG A 68 20.37 8.50 17.85
C ARG A 68 18.98 8.43 17.20
N GLY A 69 18.03 7.68 17.77
CA GLY A 69 16.74 7.45 17.09
C GLY A 69 16.87 6.54 15.86
N GLU A 70 17.80 5.59 15.88
CA GLU A 70 18.07 4.69 14.75
C GLU A 70 16.83 3.84 14.42
N TRP A 71 16.49 3.78 13.13
CA TRP A 71 15.37 2.98 12.67
C TRP A 71 15.78 1.52 12.66
N THR A 72 14.94 0.66 13.23
CA THR A 72 15.13 -0.78 13.10
C THR A 72 14.99 -1.21 11.63
N ASN A 73 15.65 -2.28 11.21
CA ASN A 73 15.51 -2.86 9.85
C ASN A 73 14.04 -3.09 9.47
N ARG A 74 13.21 -3.39 10.47
CA ARG A 74 11.77 -3.61 10.30
C ARG A 74 11.02 -2.30 10.01
N GLN A 75 11.35 -1.20 10.70
CA GLN A 75 10.80 0.12 10.41
C GLN A 75 11.26 0.64 9.05
N LEU A 76 12.54 0.45 8.69
CA LEU A 76 13.05 0.80 7.36
C LEU A 76 12.26 0.07 6.27
N PHE A 77 12.11 -1.25 6.40
CA PHE A 77 11.33 -2.04 5.44
C PHE A 77 9.89 -1.54 5.31
N TYR A 78 9.19 -1.33 6.44
CA TYR A 78 7.80 -0.91 6.38
C TYR A 78 7.64 0.53 5.83
N THR A 79 8.55 1.42 6.17
CA THR A 79 8.54 2.81 5.66
C THR A 79 8.79 2.86 4.16
N LEU A 80 9.73 2.05 3.68
CA LEU A 80 10.11 2.01 2.27
C LEU A 80 8.93 1.51 1.41
N VAL A 81 8.27 0.42 1.82
CA VAL A 81 7.11 -0.11 1.11
C VAL A 81 5.89 0.84 1.21
N PHE A 82 5.67 1.52 2.35
CA PHE A 82 4.65 2.58 2.45
C PHE A 82 4.92 3.70 1.44
N THR A 83 6.17 4.17 1.38
CA THR A 83 6.58 5.29 0.55
C THR A 83 6.38 4.97 -0.93
N ILE A 84 6.85 3.80 -1.38
CA ILE A 84 6.64 3.32 -2.76
C ILE A 84 5.14 3.25 -3.07
N SER A 85 4.35 2.62 -2.19
CA SER A 85 2.90 2.45 -2.40
C SER A 85 2.18 3.80 -2.47
N PHE A 86 2.56 4.76 -1.63
CA PHE A 86 1.98 6.10 -1.60
C PHE A 86 2.25 6.87 -2.89
N PHE A 87 3.50 6.87 -3.38
CA PHE A 87 3.84 7.53 -4.64
C PHE A 87 3.22 6.85 -5.86
N LEU A 88 3.19 5.52 -5.89
CA LEU A 88 2.48 4.78 -6.93
C LEU A 88 0.99 5.15 -6.94
N GLY A 89 0.41 5.31 -5.75
CA GLY A 89 -0.97 5.75 -5.58
C GLY A 89 -1.26 7.13 -6.12
N GLY A 90 -0.43 8.09 -5.74
CA GLY A 90 -0.49 9.44 -6.29
C GLY A 90 -0.40 9.45 -7.82
N TYR A 91 0.51 8.66 -8.39
CA TYR A 91 0.65 8.53 -9.84
C TYR A 91 -0.61 7.96 -10.51
N PHE A 92 -1.13 6.82 -10.04
CA PHE A 92 -2.33 6.22 -10.63
C PHE A 92 -3.57 7.11 -10.48
N ILE A 93 -3.73 7.81 -9.36
CA ILE A 93 -4.82 8.78 -9.18
C ILE A 93 -4.66 9.95 -10.14
N ALA A 94 -3.45 10.51 -10.27
CA ALA A 94 -3.19 11.60 -11.20
C ALA A 94 -3.51 11.19 -12.65
N VAL A 95 -3.04 10.04 -13.10
CA VAL A 95 -3.32 9.50 -14.44
C VAL A 95 -4.81 9.19 -14.65
N ALA A 96 -5.54 8.84 -13.59
CA ALA A 96 -6.98 8.57 -13.69
C ALA A 96 -7.84 9.84 -13.75
N VAL A 97 -7.33 10.96 -13.20
CA VAL A 97 -8.09 12.21 -13.01
C VAL A 97 -7.74 13.28 -14.04
N PHE A 98 -6.49 13.31 -14.54
CA PHE A 98 -5.98 14.30 -15.49
C PHE A 98 -5.65 13.65 -16.84
#